data_AF-A0A496V9V9-F1
#
_entry.id   AF-A0A496V9V9-F1
#
_cell.length_a   1.000
_cell.length_b   1.000
_cell.length_c   1.000
_cell.angle_alpha   90.00
_cell.angle_beta   90.00
_cell.angle_gamma   90.00
#
_symmetry.space_group_name_H-M   'P 1'
#
loop_
_entity.id
_entity.type
_entity.pdbx_description
1 polymer ?
#
loop_
_entity_poly.entity_id
_entity_poly.type
_entity_poly.pdbx_seq_one_letter_code
_entity_poly.pdbx_strand_id
1 'polypeptide(L)'
;MIVQAKLSFDSSLNVVDKAFAIEAGRILADNPIGFAFYARLQRQGTDILFINDPNMAEMGFFYAPINLLTVNMLYHSSAQEVVSTMVHEATHQNGFFRGLPYQHTQFSEYQAFRNELFFENGKRPSLEARFNLWNTIQEKLYPHLPQGKYPFGDIK
;
A
#
# COMPACT_ATOMS: atom_id res chain seq x y z
N MET A 1 8.11 -2.89 24.98
CA MET A 1 9.12 -3.26 23.97
C MET A 1 8.78 -2.48 22.71
N ILE A 2 9.67 -1.61 22.23
CA ILE A 2 9.46 -0.96 20.92
C ILE A 2 9.90 -2.00 19.89
N VAL A 3 8.92 -2.65 19.25
CA VAL A 3 9.20 -3.47 18.07
C VAL A 3 9.38 -2.49 16.92
N GLN A 4 10.54 -2.50 16.28
CA GLN A 4 10.84 -1.67 15.11
C GLN A 4 10.54 -2.51 13.87
N ALA A 5 9.81 -1.97 12.89
CA ALA A 5 9.69 -2.64 11.58
C ALA A 5 11.08 -2.85 10.99
N LYS A 6 11.36 -4.07 10.54
CA LYS A 6 12.61 -4.38 9.87
C LYS A 6 12.48 -4.08 8.39
N LEU A 7 13.35 -3.21 7.87
CA LEU A 7 13.55 -3.07 6.43
C LEU A 7 14.61 -4.09 5.99
N SER A 8 14.33 -4.82 4.92
CA SER A 8 15.26 -5.80 4.35
C SER A 8 15.26 -5.73 2.83
N PHE A 9 16.42 -6.04 2.25
CA PHE A 9 16.64 -6.05 0.81
C PHE A 9 17.00 -7.46 0.42
N ASP A 10 16.27 -8.03 -0.53
CA ASP A 10 16.62 -9.33 -1.09
C ASP A 10 17.89 -9.24 -1.97
N SER A 11 18.54 -10.38 -2.14
CA SER A 11 19.74 -10.52 -2.97
C SER A 11 19.49 -10.22 -4.46
N SER A 12 18.23 -10.31 -4.92
CA SER A 12 17.81 -9.99 -6.28
C SER A 12 17.95 -8.51 -6.67
N LEU A 13 18.06 -7.59 -5.71
CA LEU A 13 18.05 -6.15 -6.00
C LEU A 13 19.37 -5.68 -6.62
N ASN A 14 19.24 -4.95 -7.73
CA ASN A 14 20.35 -4.20 -8.31
C ASN A 14 20.62 -2.89 -7.54
N VAL A 15 21.66 -2.14 -7.94
CA VAL A 15 22.05 -0.89 -7.26
C VAL A 15 20.99 0.22 -7.39
N VAL A 16 20.28 0.28 -8.52
CA VAL A 16 19.21 1.26 -8.77
C VAL A 16 18.01 0.96 -7.89
N ASP A 17 17.60 -0.30 -7.79
CA ASP A 17 16.49 -0.73 -6.93
C ASP A 17 16.75 -0.35 -5.46
N LYS A 18 17.99 -0.57 -4.99
CA LYS A 18 18.41 -0.18 -3.64
C LYS A 18 18.38 1.34 -3.46
N ALA A 19 18.83 2.10 -4.45
CA ALA A 19 18.79 3.55 -4.40
C ALA A 19 17.34 4.07 -4.31
N PHE A 20 16.41 3.51 -5.09
CA PHE A 20 14.99 3.83 -5.02
C PHE A 20 14.39 3.52 -3.66
N ALA A 21 14.68 2.36 -3.07
CA ALA A 21 14.15 2.00 -1.77
C ALA A 21 14.72 2.87 -0.62
N ILE A 22 15.99 3.29 -0.71
CA ILE A 22 16.57 4.27 0.22
C ILE A 22 15.87 5.62 0.10
N GLU A 23 15.71 6.12 -1.14
CA GLU A 23 15.04 7.39 -1.39
C GLU A 23 13.55 7.35 -0.99
N ALA A 24 12.88 6.21 -1.17
CA ALA A 24 11.52 5.97 -0.69
C ALA A 24 11.43 6.11 0.84
N GLY A 25 12.43 5.61 1.56
CA GLY A 25 12.56 5.82 3.00
C GLY A 25 12.64 7.30 3.39
N ARG A 26 13.37 8.11 2.61
CA ARG A 26 13.45 9.56 2.80
C ARG A 26 12.10 10.24 2.53
N ILE A 27 11.45 9.91 1.40
CA ILE A 27 10.13 10.45 1.04
C ILE A 27 9.09 10.12 2.12
N LEU A 28 9.11 8.90 2.65
CA LEU A 28 8.24 8.47 3.76
C LEU A 28 8.48 9.29 5.03
N ALA A 29 9.73 9.59 5.35
CA ALA A 29 10.07 10.38 6.54
C ALA A 29 9.68 11.86 6.40
N ASP A 30 9.85 12.43 5.21
CA ASP A 30 9.63 13.85 4.95
C ASP A 30 8.15 14.19 4.71
N ASN A 31 7.34 13.23 4.22
CA ASN A 31 5.91 13.41 4.01
C ASN A 31 5.12 13.01 5.26
N PRO A 32 4.36 13.91 5.91
CA PRO A 32 3.66 13.61 7.17
C PRO A 32 2.57 12.53 7.02
N ILE A 33 1.97 12.41 5.83
CA ILE A 33 0.98 11.37 5.53
C ILE A 33 1.71 10.04 5.41
N GLY A 34 2.73 9.95 4.55
CA GLY A 34 3.55 8.76 4.37
C GLY A 34 4.14 8.26 5.69
N PHE A 35 4.69 9.17 6.49
CA PHE A 35 5.24 8.87 7.81
C PHE A 35 4.22 8.23 8.74
N ALA A 36 2.96 8.68 8.71
CA ALA A 36 1.91 8.10 9.56
C ALA A 36 1.60 6.63 9.20
N PHE A 37 1.68 6.26 7.91
CA PHE A 37 1.56 4.86 7.47
C PHE A 37 2.78 4.04 7.90
N TYR A 38 3.98 4.54 7.63
CA TYR A 38 5.23 3.86 7.99
C TYR A 38 5.40 3.67 9.50
N ALA A 39 5.16 4.71 10.29
CA ALA A 39 5.22 4.63 11.75
C ALA A 39 4.18 3.65 12.32
N ARG A 40 3.05 3.44 11.64
CA ARG A 40 2.08 2.42 12.04
C ARG A 40 2.60 1.00 11.78
N LEU A 41 3.15 0.75 10.59
CA LEU A 41 3.81 -0.52 10.28
C LEU A 41 4.88 -0.86 11.31
N GLN A 42 5.71 0.14 11.68
CA GLN A 42 6.69 0.02 12.76
C GLN A 42 6.05 -0.39 14.09
N ARG A 43 5.03 0.33 14.56
CA ARG A 43 4.36 0.00 15.83
C ARG A 43 3.73 -1.40 15.84
N GLN A 44 3.33 -1.92 14.69
CA GLN A 44 2.75 -3.25 14.54
C GLN A 44 3.80 -4.34 14.27
N GLY A 45 5.09 -3.98 14.24
CA GLY A 45 6.19 -4.91 13.99
C GLY A 45 6.10 -5.58 12.62
N THR A 46 5.58 -4.87 11.62
CA THR A 46 5.49 -5.37 10.24
C THR A 46 6.86 -5.32 9.59
N ASP A 47 7.33 -6.44 9.08
CA ASP A 47 8.56 -6.49 8.30
C ASP A 47 8.28 -5.96 6.88
N ILE A 48 9.26 -5.30 6.30
CA ILE A 48 9.19 -4.78 4.93
C ILE A 48 10.35 -5.38 4.14
N LEU A 49 10.02 -6.06 3.06
CA LEU A 49 10.98 -6.70 2.17
C LEU A 49 10.87 -6.10 0.78
N PHE A 50 11.98 -5.53 0.30
CA PHE A 50 12.11 -5.15 -1.10
C PHE A 50 12.71 -6.32 -1.87
N ILE A 51 12.04 -6.73 -2.95
CA ILE A 51 12.48 -7.82 -3.85
C ILE A 51 12.51 -7.34 -5.30
N ASN A 52 13.16 -8.10 -6.17
CA ASN A 52 13.00 -8.01 -7.61
C ASN A 52 12.65 -9.41 -8.13
N ASP A 53 11.35 -9.71 -8.25
CA ASP A 53 10.86 -11.03 -8.65
C ASP A 53 9.97 -10.93 -9.90
N PRO A 54 10.40 -11.47 -11.05
CA PRO A 54 9.61 -11.47 -12.27
C PRO A 54 8.41 -12.42 -12.26
N ASN A 55 8.30 -13.31 -11.27
CA ASN A 55 7.19 -14.26 -11.16
C ASN A 55 6.06 -13.75 -10.26
N MET A 56 6.33 -12.73 -9.44
CA MET A 56 5.30 -12.01 -8.68
C MET A 56 4.66 -10.99 -9.61
N ALA A 57 3.34 -11.07 -9.80
CA ALA A 57 2.63 -10.21 -10.77
C ALA A 57 2.26 -8.83 -10.18
N GLU A 58 2.25 -8.72 -8.86
CA GLU A 58 1.84 -7.53 -8.13
C GLU A 58 3.03 -6.57 -7.90
N MET A 59 2.73 -5.28 -7.75
CA MET A 59 3.73 -4.28 -7.33
C MET A 59 4.10 -4.43 -5.85
N GLY A 60 3.16 -4.89 -5.03
CA GLY A 60 3.37 -5.20 -3.63
C GLY A 60 2.27 -6.11 -3.12
N PHE A 61 2.49 -6.69 -1.93
CA PHE A 61 1.44 -7.39 -1.20
C PHE A 61 1.75 -7.43 0.30
N PHE A 62 0.71 -7.41 1.11
CA PHE A 62 0.80 -7.75 2.53
C PHE A 62 0.47 -9.23 2.78
N TYR A 63 1.44 -9.97 3.33
CA TYR A 63 1.28 -11.35 3.76
C TYR A 63 1.01 -11.44 5.26
N ALA A 64 -0.29 -11.57 5.59
CA ALA A 64 -0.78 -11.61 6.97
C ALA A 64 -0.15 -12.70 7.87
N PRO A 65 0.09 -13.96 7.43
CA PRO A 65 0.57 -15.02 8.31
C PRO A 65 1.90 -14.75 9.02
N ILE A 66 2.78 -13.96 8.40
CA ILE A 66 4.08 -13.59 8.98
C ILE A 66 4.25 -12.07 9.12
N ASN A 67 3.17 -11.30 8.96
CA ASN A 67 3.18 -9.85 9.06
C ASN A 67 4.27 -9.19 8.19
N LEU A 68 4.32 -9.58 6.91
CA LEU A 68 5.32 -9.12 5.94
C LEU A 68 4.66 -8.27 4.85
N LEU A 69 5.19 -7.08 4.62
CA LEU A 69 4.87 -6.26 3.46
C LEU A 69 6.00 -6.42 2.43
N THR A 70 5.67 -6.94 1.26
CA THR A 70 6.63 -7.10 0.17
C THR A 70 6.41 -6.02 -0.87
N VAL A 71 7.49 -5.41 -1.35
CA VAL A 71 7.48 -4.48 -2.48
C VAL A 71 8.35 -5.05 -3.59
N ASN A 72 7.76 -5.24 -4.76
CA ASN A 72 8.46 -5.74 -5.94
C ASN A 72 9.01 -4.58 -6.77
N MET A 73 10.30 -4.33 -6.65
CA MET A 73 11.00 -3.22 -7.29
C MET A 73 10.98 -3.30 -8.82
N LEU A 74 10.74 -4.48 -9.40
CA LEU A 74 10.67 -4.69 -10.85
C LEU A 74 9.64 -3.77 -11.54
N TYR A 75 8.53 -3.45 -10.85
CA TYR A 75 7.43 -2.65 -11.40
C TYR A 75 7.50 -1.17 -11.06
N HIS A 76 8.56 -0.71 -10.39
CA HIS A 76 8.69 0.67 -9.95
C HIS A 76 9.74 1.40 -10.77
N SER A 77 9.32 2.53 -11.34
CA SER A 77 10.17 3.45 -12.10
C SER A 77 10.70 4.61 -11.24
N SER A 78 10.17 4.78 -10.02
CA SER A 78 10.59 5.83 -9.10
C SER A 78 10.40 5.46 -7.62
N ALA A 79 11.14 6.13 -6.75
CA ALA A 79 10.96 6.04 -5.30
C ALA A 79 9.57 6.50 -4.84
N GLN A 80 8.93 7.43 -5.57
CA GLN A 80 7.59 7.92 -5.25
C GLN A 80 6.53 6.80 -5.42
N GLU A 81 6.63 6.01 -6.49
CA GLU A 81 5.77 4.85 -6.72
C GLU A 81 5.96 3.81 -5.61
N VAL A 82 7.21 3.55 -5.21
CA VAL A 82 7.52 2.62 -4.11
C VAL A 82 6.81 3.04 -2.82
N VAL A 83 6.83 4.34 -2.50
CA VAL A 83 6.10 4.85 -1.33
C VAL A 83 4.59 4.72 -1.49
N SER A 84 4.05 4.98 -2.70
CA SER A 84 2.62 4.80 -2.97
C SER A 84 2.19 3.36 -2.71
N THR A 85 2.93 2.39 -3.24
CA THR A 85 2.69 0.96 -2.98
C THR A 85 2.82 0.61 -1.50
N MET A 86 3.80 1.16 -0.78
CA MET A 86 3.87 0.95 0.67
C MET A 86 2.65 1.51 1.41
N VAL A 87 2.12 2.67 1.01
CA VAL A 87 0.90 3.26 1.59
C VAL A 87 -0.33 2.39 1.26
N HIS A 88 -0.39 1.85 0.04
CA HIS A 88 -1.41 0.91 -0.40
C HIS A 88 -1.41 -0.34 0.49
N GLU A 89 -0.30 -1.05 0.54
CA GLU A 89 -0.19 -2.30 1.31
C GLU A 89 -0.34 -2.09 2.82
N ALA A 90 0.13 -0.95 3.34
CA ALA A 90 -0.10 -0.57 4.73
C ALA A 90 -1.59 -0.41 5.06
N THR A 91 -2.43 -0.11 4.08
CA THR A 91 -3.88 -0.01 4.26
C THR A 91 -4.49 -1.38 4.47
N HIS A 92 -4.12 -2.37 3.63
CA HIS A 92 -4.55 -3.76 3.78
C HIS A 92 -4.08 -4.38 5.10
N GLN A 93 -2.81 -4.16 5.43
CA GLN A 93 -2.23 -4.57 6.70
C GLN A 93 -3.03 -4.01 7.89
N ASN A 94 -3.36 -2.71 7.85
CA ASN A 94 -4.11 -2.09 8.92
C ASN A 94 -5.55 -2.64 9.03
N GLY A 95 -6.18 -2.95 7.90
CA GLY A 95 -7.49 -3.58 7.90
C GLY A 95 -7.46 -4.98 8.54
N PHE A 96 -6.43 -5.78 8.23
CA PHE A 96 -6.20 -7.08 8.88
C PHE A 96 -6.08 -6.94 10.41
N PHE A 97 -5.22 -6.05 10.91
CA PHE A 97 -5.07 -5.83 12.36
C PHE A 97 -6.30 -5.23 13.04
N ARG A 98 -7.22 -4.65 12.28
CA ARG A 98 -8.54 -4.20 12.78
C ARG A 98 -9.60 -5.28 12.76
N GLY A 99 -9.24 -6.52 12.40
CA GLY A 99 -10.15 -7.66 12.34
C GLY A 99 -11.12 -7.59 11.16
N LEU A 100 -10.78 -6.85 10.09
CA LEU A 100 -11.59 -6.87 8.87
C LEU A 100 -11.39 -8.22 8.17
N PRO A 101 -12.45 -9.04 8.03
CA PRO A 101 -12.30 -10.45 7.62
C PRO A 101 -11.86 -10.61 6.17
N TYR A 102 -12.01 -9.58 5.33
CA TYR A 102 -11.65 -9.62 3.92
C TYR A 102 -10.93 -8.32 3.52
N GLN A 103 -9.68 -8.45 3.08
CA GLN A 103 -8.88 -7.35 2.48
C GLN A 103 -8.71 -7.54 0.97
N HIS A 104 -9.45 -8.47 0.37
CA HIS A 104 -9.43 -8.77 -1.06
C HIS A 104 -10.82 -8.48 -1.67
N THR A 105 -11.21 -7.21 -1.63
CA THR A 105 -12.52 -6.72 -2.11
C THR A 105 -12.33 -5.39 -2.85
N GLN A 106 -13.26 -5.02 -3.73
CA GLN A 106 -13.24 -3.70 -4.37
C GLN A 106 -13.20 -2.57 -3.33
N PHE A 107 -13.89 -2.75 -2.19
CA PHE A 107 -13.87 -1.78 -1.10
C PHE A 107 -12.51 -1.63 -0.41
N SER A 108 -11.78 -2.72 -0.18
CA SER A 108 -10.43 -2.63 0.42
C SER A 108 -9.44 -1.98 -0.54
N GLU A 109 -9.47 -2.35 -1.83
CA GLU A 109 -8.69 -1.68 -2.88
C GLU A 109 -9.03 -0.19 -2.93
N TYR A 110 -10.32 0.17 -2.89
CA TYR A 110 -10.76 1.56 -2.84
C TYR A 110 -10.18 2.33 -1.65
N GLN A 111 -10.11 1.70 -0.48
CA GLN A 111 -9.49 2.35 0.66
C GLN A 111 -8.00 2.57 0.47
N ALA A 112 -7.31 1.59 -0.14
CA ALA A 112 -5.88 1.65 -0.41
C ALA A 112 -5.55 2.75 -1.44
N PHE A 113 -6.15 2.74 -2.63
CA PHE A 113 -5.94 3.80 -3.64
C PHE A 113 -6.39 5.19 -3.16
N ARG A 114 -7.42 5.28 -2.30
CA ARG A 114 -7.81 6.57 -1.73
C ARG A 114 -6.72 7.13 -0.80
N ASN A 115 -5.99 6.26 -0.10
CA ASN A 115 -4.88 6.66 0.75
C ASN A 115 -3.62 6.99 -0.08
N GLU A 116 -3.40 6.32 -1.21
CA GLU A 116 -2.40 6.72 -2.21
C GLU A 116 -2.68 8.14 -2.71
N LEU A 117 -3.91 8.41 -3.19
CA LEU A 117 -4.29 9.77 -3.62
C LEU A 117 -4.14 10.81 -2.50
N PHE A 118 -4.38 10.42 -1.24
CA PHE A 118 -4.17 11.32 -0.11
C PHE A 118 -2.68 11.65 0.07
N PHE A 119 -1.83 10.62 0.02
CA PHE A 119 -0.39 10.76 0.09
C PHE A 119 0.17 11.61 -1.05
N GLU A 120 -0.17 11.29 -2.31
CA GLU A 120 0.30 11.96 -3.51
C GLU A 120 -0.07 13.45 -3.55
N ASN A 121 -1.32 13.77 -3.20
CA ASN A 121 -1.81 15.14 -3.29
C ASN A 121 -1.54 15.98 -2.03
N GLY A 122 -1.04 15.37 -0.95
CA GLY A 122 -0.88 16.02 0.36
C GLY A 122 -2.20 16.43 1.02
N LYS A 123 -3.35 16.06 0.45
CA LYS A 123 -4.69 16.47 0.91
C LYS A 123 -5.72 15.39 0.63
N ARG A 124 -6.75 15.31 1.47
CA ARG A 124 -7.80 14.29 1.31
C ARG A 124 -8.50 14.46 -0.05
N PRO A 125 -8.73 13.36 -0.80
CA PRO A 125 -9.46 13.43 -2.06
C PRO A 125 -10.86 14.00 -1.90
N SER A 126 -11.31 14.79 -2.88
CA SER A 126 -12.67 15.33 -2.93
C SER A 126 -13.71 14.22 -3.08
N LEU A 127 -15.00 14.53 -2.86
CA LEU A 127 -16.08 13.56 -3.07
C LEU A 127 -16.12 13.07 -4.53
N GLU A 128 -15.96 13.97 -5.49
CA GLU A 128 -15.88 13.65 -6.91
C GLU A 128 -14.71 12.71 -7.23
N ALA A 129 -13.50 13.03 -6.75
CA ALA A 129 -12.33 12.18 -6.96
C ALA A 129 -12.53 10.79 -6.35
N ARG A 130 -13.19 10.71 -5.19
CA ARG A 130 -13.56 9.44 -4.56
C ARG A 130 -14.56 8.65 -5.43
N PHE A 131 -15.58 9.29 -6.00
CA PHE A 131 -16.55 8.62 -6.88
C PHE A 131 -15.87 8.09 -8.14
N ASN A 132 -15.04 8.91 -8.79
CA ASN A 132 -14.29 8.50 -9.97
C ASN A 132 -13.33 7.34 -9.67
N LEU A 133 -12.70 7.36 -8.50
CA LEU A 133 -11.84 6.27 -8.05
C LEU A 133 -12.63 4.97 -7.85
N TRP A 134 -13.78 5.05 -7.17
CA TRP A 134 -14.65 3.89 -6.96
C TRP A 134 -15.08 3.26 -8.28
N ASN A 135 -15.57 4.06 -9.24
CA ASN A 135 -15.96 3.56 -10.56
C ASN A 135 -14.77 2.92 -11.30
N THR A 136 -13.58 3.55 -11.21
CA THR A 136 -12.36 3.00 -11.82
C THR A 136 -12.00 1.62 -11.26
N ILE A 137 -12.15 1.43 -9.95
CA ILE A 137 -11.88 0.14 -9.31
C ILE A 137 -12.92 -0.91 -9.73
N GLN A 138 -14.20 -0.56 -9.74
CA GLN A 138 -15.26 -1.50 -10.11
C GLN A 138 -15.21 -1.92 -11.58
N GLU A 139 -14.93 -0.97 -12.47
CA GLU A 139 -15.08 -1.18 -13.91
C GLU A 139 -13.77 -1.59 -14.62
N LYS A 140 -12.63 -1.15 -14.09
CA LYS A 140 -11.35 -1.24 -14.83
C LYS A 140 -10.30 -2.05 -14.09
N LEU A 141 -10.02 -1.73 -12.83
CA LEU A 141 -8.88 -2.31 -12.12
C LEU A 141 -9.20 -3.66 -11.48
N TYR A 142 -10.35 -3.76 -10.78
CA TYR A 142 -10.71 -4.95 -10.00
C TYR A 142 -12.17 -5.40 -10.20
N PRO A 143 -12.65 -5.53 -11.47
CA PRO A 143 -14.03 -5.97 -11.72
C PRO A 143 -14.32 -7.39 -11.25
N HIS A 144 -13.28 -8.21 -11.05
CA HIS A 144 -13.37 -9.61 -10.66
C HIS A 144 -13.43 -9.80 -9.13
N LEU A 145 -13.14 -8.78 -8.33
CA LEU A 145 -13.17 -8.88 -6.87
C LEU A 145 -14.60 -8.73 -6.33
N PRO A 146 -14.94 -9.40 -5.21
CA PRO A 146 -16.18 -9.12 -4.48
C PRO A 146 -16.25 -7.64 -4.10
N GLN A 147 -17.42 -7.02 -4.20
CA GLN A 147 -17.57 -5.58 -3.96
C GLN A 147 -17.18 -5.18 -2.53
N GLY A 148 -17.59 -5.96 -1.53
CA GLY A 148 -17.52 -5.55 -0.12
C GLY A 148 -18.55 -4.46 0.19
N LYS A 149 -18.17 -3.45 0.98
CA LYS A 149 -19.07 -2.36 1.38
C LYS A 149 -19.12 -1.26 0.31
N TYR A 150 -20.29 -0.67 0.08
CA TYR A 150 -20.39 0.55 -0.73
C TYR A 150 -19.83 1.77 0.05
N PRO A 151 -18.87 2.53 -0.51
CA PRO A 151 -18.15 3.57 0.25
C PRO A 151 -18.92 4.88 0.46
N PHE A 152 -20.10 5.05 -0.15
CA PHE A 152 -20.88 6.29 -0.11
C PHE A 152 -22.22 6.18 0.65
N GLY A 153 -22.40 5.14 1.46
CA GLY A 153 -23.62 4.92 2.26
C GLY A 153 -24.31 3.62 1.88
N ASP A 154 -25.58 3.49 2.19
CA ASP A 154 -26.40 2.38 1.69
C ASP A 154 -27.03 2.81 0.36
N ILE A 155 -26.81 2.02 -0.70
CA ILE A 155 -27.70 2.04 -1.86
C ILE A 155 -28.95 1.29 -1.38
N LYS A 156 -30.07 2.00 -1.25
CA LYS A 156 -31.38 1.36 -1.09
C LYS A 156 -31.73 0.57 -2.34
#